data_AF-A0A968IJK0-F1
#
_entry.id   AF-A0A968IJK0-F1
#
_cell.length_a   1.000
_cell.length_b   1.000
_cell.length_c   1.000
_cell.angle_alpha   90.00
_cell.angle_beta   90.00
_cell.angle_gamma   90.00
#
_symmetry.space_group_name_H-M   'P 1'
#
loop_
_entity.id
_entity.type
_entity.pdbx_description
1 polymer ?
#
loop_
_entity_poly.entity_id
_entity_poly.type
_entity_poly.pdbx_seq_one_letter_code
_entity_poly.pdbx_strand_id
1 'polypeptide(L)'
;ELELIETLAKRLNTQMLHFVPRDNIVQHAELRRMTVIEYAPDSQQAEEYRTLAGKIIDNKNLTIPTPITMDELEELLVEFGILGGEQEYEKAIKEGIKAPASVV
;
A
#
# COMPACT_ATOMS: atom_id res chain seq x y z
N GLU A 1 -1.87 9.38 4.09
CA GLU A 1 -1.57 8.08 3.41
C GLU A 1 -0.54 7.25 4.16
N LEU A 2 0.67 7.77 4.46
CA LEU A 2 1.69 7.03 5.24
C LEU A 2 1.18 6.53 6.59
N GLU A 3 0.63 7.43 7.41
CA GLU A 3 0.13 7.08 8.75
C GLU A 3 -1.02 6.06 8.71
N LEU A 4 -1.83 6.08 7.66
CA LEU A 4 -2.91 5.11 7.44
C LEU A 4 -2.33 3.70 7.26
N ILE A 5 -1.36 3.54 6.35
CA ILE A 5 -0.76 2.24 6.05
C ILE A 5 0.05 1.72 7.25
N GLU A 6 0.72 2.60 7.99
CA GLU A 6 1.39 2.24 9.24
C GLU A 6 0.41 1.74 10.30
N THR A 7 -0.75 2.41 10.45
CA THR A 7 -1.78 2.02 11.42
C THR A 7 -2.44 0.71 11.02
N LEU A 8 -2.75 0.52 9.73
CA LEU A 8 -3.26 -0.74 9.20
C LEU A 8 -2.27 -1.89 9.42
N ALA A 9 -0.99 -1.67 9.13
CA ALA A 9 0.04 -2.67 9.35
C ALA A 9 0.12 -3.09 10.83
N LYS A 10 0.07 -2.13 11.76
CA LYS A 10 0.03 -2.41 13.20
C LYS A 10 -1.20 -3.25 13.59
N ARG A 11 -2.40 -2.90 13.09
CA ARG A 11 -3.63 -3.67 13.38
C ARG A 11 -3.55 -5.11 12.85
N LEU A 12 -2.95 -5.30 11.68
CA LEU A 12 -2.71 -6.62 11.08
C LEU A 12 -1.56 -7.41 11.73
N ASN A 13 -0.97 -6.89 12.82
CA ASN A 13 0.21 -7.46 13.47
C ASN A 13 1.42 -7.60 12.52
N THR A 14 1.62 -6.61 11.65
CA THR A 14 2.74 -6.53 10.70
C THR A 14 3.34 -5.12 10.68
N GLN A 15 4.24 -4.85 9.74
CA GLN A 15 4.90 -3.57 9.58
C GLN A 15 4.87 -3.09 8.13
N MET A 16 4.74 -1.77 7.94
CA MET A 16 5.00 -1.16 6.65
C MET A 16 6.51 -1.16 6.42
N LEU A 17 7.00 -2.10 5.62
CA LEU A 17 8.44 -2.29 5.42
C LEU A 17 9.09 -1.09 4.70
N HIS A 18 8.41 -0.57 3.68
CA HIS A 18 8.88 0.57 2.92
C HIS A 18 7.72 1.26 2.21
N PHE A 19 7.86 2.57 2.03
CA PHE A 19 6.97 3.37 1.22
C PHE A 19 7.65 3.69 -0.10
N VAL A 20 7.02 3.34 -1.22
CA VAL A 20 7.56 3.60 -2.55
C VAL A 20 6.89 4.86 -3.10
N PRO A 21 7.63 5.94 -3.37
CA PRO A 21 7.07 7.17 -3.91
C PRO A 21 6.61 6.98 -5.36
N ARG A 22 5.69 7.85 -5.80
CA ARG A 22 5.28 7.91 -7.21
C ARG A 22 6.31 8.71 -8.00
N ASP A 23 6.87 8.09 -9.03
CA ASP A 23 7.82 8.73 -9.94
C ASP A 23 7.46 8.37 -11.40
N ASN A 24 7.49 9.36 -12.28
CA ASN A 24 7.23 9.20 -13.71
C ASN A 24 8.29 8.34 -14.41
N ILE A 25 9.49 8.20 -13.81
CA ILE A 25 10.54 7.33 -14.35
C ILE A 25 10.10 5.86 -14.45
N VAL A 26 9.17 5.44 -13.58
CA VAL A 26 8.57 4.09 -13.62
C VAL A 26 7.86 3.88 -14.96
N GLN A 27 7.02 4.82 -15.38
CA GLN A 27 6.30 4.75 -16.66
C GLN A 27 7.28 4.74 -17.85
N HIS A 28 8.35 5.52 -17.79
CA HIS A 28 9.37 5.55 -18.84
C HIS A 28 10.16 4.23 -18.95
N ALA A 29 10.42 3.57 -17.83
CA ALA A 29 11.05 2.25 -17.80
C ALA A 29 10.09 1.16 -18.31
N GLU A 30 8.83 1.19 -17.87
CA GLU A 30 7.77 0.27 -18.30
C GLU A 30 7.51 0.32 -19.81
N LEU A 31 7.46 1.51 -20.41
CA LEU A 31 7.32 1.68 -21.86
C LEU A 31 8.44 1.00 -22.67
N ARG A 32 9.62 0.86 -22.07
CA ARG A 32 10.79 0.18 -22.66
C ARG A 32 10.90 -1.29 -22.26
N ARG A 33 9.92 -1.81 -21.51
CA ARG A 33 9.90 -3.18 -20.97
C ARG A 33 11.15 -3.49 -20.11
N MET A 34 11.64 -2.49 -19.39
CA MET A 34 12.78 -2.59 -18.49
C MET A 34 12.35 -2.24 -17.08
N THR A 35 13.07 -2.74 -16.08
CA THR A 35 12.92 -2.26 -14.70
C THR A 35 13.56 -0.89 -14.53
N VAL A 36 13.15 -0.12 -13.51
CA VAL A 36 13.79 1.18 -13.20
C VAL A 36 15.28 1.02 -12.88
N ILE A 37 15.65 -0.10 -12.24
CA ILE A 37 17.05 -0.44 -11.93
C ILE A 37 17.90 -0.59 -13.19
N GLU A 38 17.35 -1.18 -14.26
CA GLU A 38 18.06 -1.35 -15.54
C GLU A 38 18.05 -0.09 -16.39
N TYR A 39 16.92 0.61 -16.44
CA TYR A 39 16.72 1.79 -17.28
C TYR A 39 17.48 3.02 -16.75
N ALA A 40 17.44 3.25 -15.44
CA ALA A 40 18.01 4.41 -14.79
C ALA A 40 18.58 4.02 -13.41
N PRO A 41 19.74 3.33 -13.38
CA PRO A 41 20.31 2.76 -12.16
C PRO A 41 20.66 3.80 -11.09
N ASP A 42 20.96 5.04 -11.50
CA ASP A 42 21.34 6.14 -10.61
C ASP A 42 20.16 7.05 -10.24
N SER A 43 18.93 6.66 -10.58
CA SER A 43 17.72 7.42 -10.23
C SER A 43 17.34 7.29 -8.76
N GLN A 44 16.65 8.30 -8.22
CA GLN A 44 16.15 8.23 -6.85
C GLN A 44 15.21 7.04 -6.66
N GLN A 45 14.32 6.78 -7.62
CA GLN A 45 13.42 5.63 -7.58
C GLN A 45 14.16 4.28 -7.60
N ALA A 46 15.28 4.17 -8.33
CA ALA A 46 16.13 2.98 -8.28
C ALA A 46 16.70 2.76 -6.86
N GLU A 47 17.12 3.82 -6.18
CA GLU A 47 17.63 3.74 -4.81
C GLU A 47 16.55 3.33 -3.79
N GLU A 48 15.31 3.81 -3.95
CA GLU A 48 14.18 3.36 -3.13
C GLU A 48 13.96 1.83 -3.28
N TYR A 49 14.03 1.30 -4.51
CA TYR A 49 13.95 -0.15 -4.71
C TYR A 49 15.12 -0.93 -4.11
N ARG A 50 16.34 -0.39 -4.15
CA ARG A 50 17.51 -1.01 -3.48
C ARG A 50 17.34 -1.00 -1.96
N THR A 51 16.85 0.11 -1.41
CA THR A 51 16.53 0.24 0.01
C THR A 51 15.45 -0.75 0.44
N LEU A 52 14.37 -0.87 -0.33
CA LEU A 52 13.34 -1.89 -0.13
C LEU A 52 13.93 -3.29 -0.13
N ALA A 53 14.75 -3.62 -1.13
CA ALA A 53 15.38 -4.93 -1.25
C ALA A 53 16.26 -5.25 -0.02
N GLY A 54 17.06 -4.29 0.44
CA GLY A 54 17.86 -4.42 1.67
C GLY A 54 16.98 -4.69 2.89
N LYS A 55 15.91 -3.91 3.08
CA LYS A 55 14.95 -4.11 4.18
C LYS A 55 14.25 -5.47 4.14
N ILE A 56 13.95 -6.00 2.96
CA ILE A 56 13.38 -7.35 2.80
C ILE A 56 14.40 -8.40 3.25
N ILE A 57 15.65 -8.29 2.82
CA ILE A 57 16.72 -9.23 3.16
C ILE A 57 16.98 -9.24 4.68
N ASP A 58 16.99 -8.06 5.30
CA ASP A 58 17.24 -7.90 6.73
C ASP A 58 15.98 -8.09 7.61
N ASN A 59 14.80 -8.35 7.00
CA ASN A 59 13.57 -8.48 7.76
C ASN A 59 13.56 -9.75 8.61
N LYS A 60 13.49 -9.56 9.94
CA LYS A 60 13.40 -10.64 10.93
C LYS A 60 12.02 -10.73 11.59
N ASN A 61 11.16 -9.74 11.36
CA ASN A 61 9.84 -9.69 11.97
C ASN A 61 8.86 -10.44 11.06
N LEU A 62 8.71 -11.74 11.32
CA LEU A 62 7.83 -12.65 10.60
C LEU A 62 6.74 -13.12 11.58
N THR A 63 5.60 -12.46 11.52
CA THR A 63 4.47 -12.68 12.42
C THR A 63 3.32 -13.36 11.69
N ILE A 64 2.45 -14.02 12.47
CA ILE A 64 1.16 -14.49 11.94
C ILE A 64 0.23 -13.27 11.89
N PRO A 65 -0.31 -12.91 10.72
CA PRO A 65 -1.19 -11.76 10.59
C PRO A 65 -2.49 -11.99 11.35
N THR A 66 -3.05 -10.92 11.92
CA THR A 66 -4.36 -10.93 12.57
C THR A 66 -5.36 -10.25 11.64
N PRO A 67 -6.28 -10.98 11.01
CA PRO A 67 -7.30 -10.37 10.15
C PRO A 67 -8.13 -9.36 10.92
N ILE A 68 -8.44 -8.23 10.29
CA ILE A 68 -9.39 -7.23 10.81
C ILE A 68 -10.77 -7.43 10.18
N THR A 69 -11.80 -6.95 10.85
CA THR A 69 -13.17 -6.97 10.30
C THR A 69 -13.37 -5.83 9.28
N MET A 70 -14.48 -5.89 8.53
CA MET A 70 -14.84 -4.81 7.62
C MET A 70 -15.12 -3.51 8.38
N ASP A 71 -15.83 -3.59 9.51
CA ASP A 71 -16.15 -2.43 10.35
C ASP A 71 -14.88 -1.73 10.85
N GLU A 72 -13.87 -2.49 11.27
CA GLU A 72 -12.57 -1.96 11.72
C GLU A 72 -11.78 -1.30 10.58
N LEU A 73 -11.91 -1.81 9.36
CA LEU A 73 -11.30 -1.22 8.17
C LEU A 73 -11.99 0.09 7.79
N GLU A 74 -13.32 0.14 7.85
CA GLU A 74 -14.11 1.33 7.55
C GLU A 74 -13.84 2.46 8.54
N GLU A 75 -13.82 2.15 9.84
CA GLU A 75 -13.47 3.12 10.89
C GLU A 75 -12.09 3.74 10.63
N LEU A 76 -11.11 2.90 10.26
CA LEU A 76 -9.76 3.34 9.94
C LEU A 76 -9.74 4.23 8.68
N LEU A 77 -10.52 3.94 7.65
CA LEU A 77 -10.57 4.80 6.45
C LEU A 77 -11.25 6.16 6.70
N VAL A 78 -12.24 6.19 7.60
CA VAL A 78 -12.90 7.44 8.04
C VAL A 78 -11.96 8.26 8.92
N GLU A 79 -11.27 7.63 9.86
CA GLU A 79 -10.30 8.28 10.76
C GLU A 79 -9.22 9.04 9.99
N PHE A 80 -8.70 8.44 8.91
CA PHE A 80 -7.67 9.04 8.05
C PHE A 80 -8.23 9.86 6.89
N GLY A 81 -9.55 10.08 6.83
CA GLY A 81 -10.21 10.99 5.89
C GLY A 81 -10.16 10.59 4.42
N ILE A 82 -10.03 9.29 4.11
CA ILE A 82 -9.97 8.79 2.72
C ILE A 82 -11.36 8.52 2.14
N LEU A 83 -12.33 8.17 2.99
CA LEU A 83 -13.75 8.14 2.65
C LEU A 83 -14.37 9.43 3.18
N GLY A 84 -14.84 10.33 2.31
CA GLY A 84 -15.49 11.57 2.73
C GLY A 84 -16.82 11.30 3.42
N GLY A 85 -16.79 11.05 4.73
CA GLY A 85 -17.98 10.81 5.54
C GLY A 85 -18.89 9.66 5.04
N GLU A 86 -19.98 9.45 5.77
CA GLU A 86 -20.95 8.37 5.48
C GLU A 86 -21.59 8.49 4.08
N GLN A 87 -21.71 9.72 3.55
CA GLN A 87 -22.40 9.97 2.28
C GLN A 87 -21.61 9.53 1.04
N GLU A 88 -20.29 9.66 1.08
CA GLU A 88 -19.42 9.30 -0.04
C GLU A 88 -19.17 7.78 -0.07
N TYR A 89 -19.23 7.12 1.10
CA TYR A 89 -19.31 5.66 1.26
C TYR A 89 -20.58 5.07 0.64
N GLU A 90 -21.76 5.58 1.00
CA GLU A 90 -23.03 5.12 0.43
C GLU A 90 -23.06 5.28 -1.09
N LYS A 91 -22.43 6.33 -1.60
CA LYS A 91 -22.27 6.57 -3.04
C LYS A 91 -21.31 5.56 -3.67
N ALA A 92 -20.16 5.28 -3.05
CA ALA A 92 -19.20 4.28 -3.53
C ALA A 92 -19.78 2.86 -3.58
N ILE A 93 -20.62 2.49 -2.61
CA ILE A 93 -21.36 1.23 -2.61
C ILE A 93 -22.44 1.20 -3.70
N LYS A 94 -23.19 2.29 -3.88
CA LYS A 94 -24.18 2.41 -4.97
C LYS A 94 -23.54 2.41 -6.37
N GLU A 95 -22.30 2.89 -6.50
CA GLU A 95 -21.54 2.95 -7.76
C GLU A 95 -20.82 1.64 -8.10
N GLY A 96 -20.99 0.58 -7.31
CA GLY A 96 -20.61 -0.78 -7.71
C GLY A 96 -19.15 -1.14 -7.46
N ILE A 97 -18.48 -0.49 -6.50
CA ILE A 97 -17.29 -1.08 -5.86
C ILE A 97 -17.77 -2.33 -5.12
N LYS A 98 -17.71 -3.46 -5.81
CA LYS A 98 -18.00 -4.76 -5.23
C LYS A 98 -17.04 -4.94 -4.06
N ALA A 99 -17.58 -5.08 -2.84
CA ALA A 99 -16.80 -5.47 -1.67
C ALA A 99 -15.82 -6.59 -2.10
N PRO A 100 -14.52 -6.50 -1.77
CA PRO A 100 -13.61 -7.60 -2.07
C PRO A 100 -14.23 -8.83 -1.44
N ALA A 101 -14.64 -9.75 -2.31
CA ALA A 101 -15.43 -10.89 -1.94
C ALA A 101 -14.77 -11.58 -0.74
N SER A 102 -15.58 -11.89 0.27
CA SER A 102 -15.25 -12.88 1.29
C SER A 102 -14.70 -14.12 0.60
N VAL A 103 -13.37 -14.27 0.56
CA VAL A 103 -12.72 -15.48 0.09
C VAL A 103 -12.83 -16.47 1.25
N VAL A 104 -13.86 -17.31 1.16
CA VAL A 104 -13.86 -18.65 1.74
C VAL A 104 -12.86 -19.50 0.95
#